data_AF-A0A1U7GGV2-F1
#
_entry.id   AF-A0A1U7GGV2-F1
#
_cell.length_a   1.000
_cell.length_b   1.000
_cell.length_c   1.000
_cell.angle_alpha   90.00
_cell.angle_beta   90.00
_cell.angle_gamma   90.00
#
_symmetry.space_group_name_H-M   'P 1'
#
loop_
_entity.id
_entity.type
_entity.pdbx_description
1 polymer ?
#
loop_
_entity_poly.entity_id
_entity_poly.type
_entity_poly.pdbx_seq_one_letter_code
_entity_poly.pdbx_strand_id
1 'polypeptide(L)'
;MARIELLGALISAGLVVAPAAIARGQSSGSTGSGAGSGQDSGGDPTKVPAAASPGWAWYTPRPYVVVRGTPDGGAVSTLHVPFGAMVPVLAPGAASLPTAPAPPPAMIRPVSVERRRVVKKADRDRAELLTTFGDRMFRIGNHGRAEDRYEQAAKLNPFSAAPRMRLAQLALVRERYALAADLLREAETAEPGWIAAAKDVQSLYAEPADFARHVAKLEAHLHKDPLDRDAWLVLGAQWYLSRREARAADVFRRLDDPRRKPDVALAAFLDAARLREPEPKAPPEGAARDPFQPPAAEDAPRP
;
A
#
# COMPACT_ATOMS: atom_id res chain seq x y z
N MET A 1 60.29 -13.62 24.80
CA MET A 1 61.36 -14.44 24.21
C MET A 1 60.73 -15.44 23.24
N ALA A 2 61.31 -15.56 22.04
CA ALA A 2 61.10 -16.54 20.93
C ALA A 2 59.69 -16.64 20.30
N ARG A 3 59.42 -16.34 19.01
CA ARG A 3 59.89 -16.95 17.72
C ARG A 3 59.41 -18.42 17.57
N ILE A 4 58.89 -18.99 16.48
CA ILE A 4 58.81 -18.68 15.03
C ILE A 4 57.94 -19.80 14.37
N GLU A 5 57.09 -19.48 13.38
CA GLU A 5 56.78 -20.19 12.10
C GLU A 5 56.31 -21.66 12.07
N LEU A 6 55.69 -22.25 11.02
CA LEU A 6 55.07 -21.92 9.72
C LEU A 6 54.67 -23.30 9.11
N LEU A 7 53.84 -23.31 8.06
CA LEU A 7 53.53 -24.41 7.11
C LEU A 7 52.56 -25.53 7.60
N GLY A 8 51.70 -26.10 6.75
CA GLY A 8 51.74 -26.12 5.29
C GLY A 8 50.37 -26.21 4.58
N ALA A 9 50.46 -25.87 3.30
CA ALA A 9 49.46 -26.00 2.26
C ALA A 9 49.60 -27.35 1.52
N LEU A 10 48.52 -27.86 0.93
CA LEU A 10 48.42 -28.80 -0.21
C LEU A 10 46.90 -28.92 -0.54
N ILE A 11 46.34 -28.30 -1.59
CA ILE A 11 46.39 -28.53 -3.05
C ILE A 11 45.56 -29.75 -3.53
N SER A 12 44.67 -29.48 -4.50
CA SER A 12 44.01 -30.36 -5.50
C SER A 12 42.66 -30.94 -5.10
N ALA A 13 41.61 -31.04 -5.92
CA ALA A 13 41.28 -30.72 -7.32
C ALA A 13 39.72 -30.62 -7.36
N GLY A 14 39.04 -29.77 -8.13
CA GLY A 14 39.02 -29.76 -9.60
C GLY A 14 38.00 -30.75 -10.16
N LEU A 15 36.70 -30.40 -10.17
CA LEU A 15 35.73 -31.00 -11.10
C LEU A 15 34.72 -29.94 -11.57
N VAL A 16 34.96 -29.43 -12.77
CA VAL A 16 34.03 -28.63 -13.57
C VAL A 16 33.22 -29.60 -14.41
N VAL A 17 31.89 -29.55 -14.32
CA VAL A 17 30.99 -30.24 -15.24
C VAL A 17 30.12 -29.20 -15.92
N ALA A 18 30.26 -29.10 -17.24
CA ALA A 18 29.45 -28.30 -18.16
C ALA A 18 29.31 -29.08 -19.48
N PRO A 19 28.29 -28.79 -20.32
CA PRO A 19 27.40 -29.82 -20.85
C PRO A 19 27.73 -30.29 -22.27
N ALA A 20 27.25 -31.50 -22.59
CA ALA A 20 27.32 -32.11 -23.92
C ALA A 20 26.23 -31.54 -24.85
N ALA A 21 26.67 -30.99 -25.98
CA ALA A 21 25.85 -30.67 -27.13
C ALA A 21 25.69 -31.91 -28.02
N ILE A 22 24.46 -32.19 -28.46
CA ILE A 22 24.15 -33.17 -29.51
C ILE A 22 23.77 -32.43 -30.78
N ALA A 23 24.28 -32.95 -31.90
CA ALA A 23 24.31 -32.35 -33.21
C ALA A 23 23.05 -32.62 -34.07
N ARG A 24 22.83 -31.67 -35.00
CA ARG A 24 22.36 -31.78 -36.40
C ARG A 24 21.24 -32.76 -36.76
N GLY A 25 20.16 -32.19 -37.30
CA GLY A 25 19.36 -32.76 -38.39
C GLY A 25 19.10 -31.69 -39.46
N GLN A 26 19.55 -31.94 -40.69
CA GLN A 26 19.32 -31.13 -41.89
C GLN A 26 18.01 -31.53 -42.57
N SER A 27 17.29 -30.58 -43.16
CA SER A 27 16.51 -30.83 -44.38
C SER A 27 16.25 -29.54 -45.16
N SER A 28 16.69 -29.54 -46.42
CA SER A 28 16.17 -28.86 -47.63
C SER A 28 14.87 -28.05 -47.48
N GLY A 29 14.69 -26.85 -48.01
CA GLY A 29 15.17 -26.29 -49.28
C GLY A 29 13.94 -25.91 -50.13
N SER A 30 13.72 -24.62 -50.40
CA SER A 30 12.90 -24.14 -51.53
C SER A 30 13.15 -22.66 -51.79
N THR A 31 13.27 -22.34 -53.07
CA THR A 31 13.79 -21.15 -53.74
C THR A 31 12.69 -20.20 -54.25
N GLY A 32 13.03 -18.92 -54.41
CA GLY A 32 12.35 -17.94 -55.29
C GLY A 32 12.28 -16.55 -54.63
N SER A 33 13.21 -15.61 -54.85
CA SER A 33 13.53 -14.80 -56.05
C SER A 33 12.54 -13.65 -56.37
N GLY A 34 13.09 -12.43 -56.42
CA GLY A 34 12.51 -11.24 -57.08
C GLY A 34 12.28 -10.06 -56.13
N ALA A 35 13.23 -9.13 -55.96
CA ALA A 35 13.35 -7.85 -56.70
C ALA A 35 12.24 -6.84 -56.32
N GLY A 36 12.47 -5.57 -55.99
CA GLY A 36 13.61 -4.66 -56.01
C GLY A 36 13.09 -3.24 -55.72
N SER A 37 13.99 -2.25 -55.68
CA SER A 37 13.79 -0.80 -55.39
C SER A 37 13.48 -0.48 -53.91
N GLY A 38 14.17 0.41 -53.20
CA GLY A 38 15.03 1.52 -53.63
C GLY A 38 14.34 2.84 -53.29
N GLN A 39 14.47 3.32 -52.05
CA GLN A 39 14.31 4.74 -51.75
C GLN A 39 15.02 5.09 -50.43
N ASP A 40 16.06 5.91 -50.54
CA ASP A 40 16.62 6.72 -49.48
C ASP A 40 15.54 7.57 -48.79
N SER A 41 15.57 7.62 -47.47
CA SER A 41 15.21 8.83 -46.70
C SER A 41 15.76 8.69 -45.29
N GLY A 42 16.76 9.51 -44.97
CA GLY A 42 17.29 9.66 -43.61
C GLY A 42 16.18 10.06 -42.64
N GLY A 43 15.89 9.14 -41.72
CA GLY A 43 14.96 9.32 -40.61
C GLY A 43 15.73 9.55 -39.31
N ASP A 44 15.66 10.77 -38.82
CA ASP A 44 15.98 11.27 -37.48
C ASP A 44 15.88 10.22 -36.34
N PRO A 45 16.96 9.92 -35.59
CA PRO A 45 16.97 8.93 -34.50
C PRO A 45 16.28 9.39 -33.21
N THR A 46 15.53 10.51 -33.20
CA THR A 46 14.86 11.02 -31.99
C THR A 46 13.35 10.73 -31.91
N LYS A 47 12.80 9.86 -32.77
CA LYS A 47 11.37 9.51 -32.71
C LYS A 47 11.14 8.02 -32.52
N VAL A 48 11.08 7.60 -31.26
CA VAL A 48 10.45 6.34 -30.86
C VAL A 48 8.94 6.61 -30.73
N PRO A 49 8.05 5.90 -31.44
CA PRO A 49 6.63 5.97 -31.16
C PRO A 49 6.37 5.31 -29.80
N ALA A 50 5.99 6.12 -28.82
CA ALA A 50 5.46 5.65 -27.55
C ALA A 50 4.18 4.85 -27.82
N ALA A 51 4.29 3.52 -27.78
CA ALA A 51 3.15 2.64 -27.60
C ALA A 51 2.55 2.96 -26.22
N ALA A 52 1.51 3.79 -26.23
CA ALA A 52 0.71 4.14 -25.07
C ALA A 52 0.11 2.85 -24.49
N SER A 53 0.64 2.42 -23.35
CA SER A 53 -0.09 1.52 -22.46
C SER A 53 -1.31 2.29 -21.92
N PRO A 54 -2.56 1.81 -22.11
CA PRO A 54 -3.73 2.45 -21.54
C PRO A 54 -3.86 1.97 -20.09
N GLY A 55 -3.03 2.51 -19.21
CA GLY A 55 -3.21 2.40 -17.76
C GLY A 55 -3.03 3.80 -17.19
N TRP A 56 -3.78 4.16 -16.16
CA TRP A 56 -3.67 5.42 -15.41
C TRP A 56 -4.46 6.64 -15.93
N ALA A 57 -5.49 6.48 -16.77
CA ALA A 57 -6.34 7.60 -17.20
C ALA A 57 -7.48 7.99 -16.22
N TRP A 58 -7.58 7.40 -15.02
CA TRP A 58 -8.74 7.61 -14.12
C TRP A 58 -8.46 8.21 -12.74
N TYR A 59 -7.29 8.80 -12.53
CA TYR A 59 -7.07 9.73 -11.42
C TYR A 59 -7.12 11.17 -11.93
N THR A 60 -8.31 11.64 -12.29
CA THR A 60 -8.59 13.08 -12.29
C THR A 60 -9.06 13.46 -10.88
N PRO A 61 -8.36 14.33 -10.15
CA PRO A 61 -8.86 14.81 -8.87
C PRO A 61 -10.16 15.57 -9.13
N ARG A 62 -11.23 15.18 -8.43
CA ARG A 62 -12.52 15.85 -8.57
C ARG A 62 -12.35 17.33 -8.20
N PRO A 63 -12.86 18.27 -9.02
CA PRO A 63 -12.80 19.67 -8.66
C PRO A 63 -13.58 19.86 -7.36
N TYR A 64 -12.93 20.48 -6.38
CA TYR A 64 -13.56 20.81 -5.10
C TYR A 64 -13.61 22.32 -4.94
N VAL A 65 -14.68 22.78 -4.30
CA VAL A 65 -14.91 24.20 -4.03
C VAL A 65 -14.35 24.51 -2.65
N VAL A 66 -13.44 25.47 -2.58
CA VAL A 66 -12.98 26.02 -1.31
C VAL A 66 -13.74 27.32 -1.08
N VAL A 67 -14.51 27.39 0.00
CA VAL A 67 -15.19 28.61 0.43
C VAL A 67 -14.32 29.27 1.51
N ARG A 68 -13.85 30.49 1.25
CA ARG A 68 -13.17 31.31 2.26
C ARG A 68 -14.06 32.48 2.64
N GLY A 69 -14.25 32.69 3.94
CA GLY A 69 -14.92 33.88 4.47
C GLY A 69 -13.98 35.08 4.39
N THR A 70 -14.48 36.21 3.90
CA THR A 70 -13.79 37.51 3.96
C THR A 70 -14.24 38.28 5.21
N PRO A 71 -13.40 39.21 5.72
CA PRO A 71 -13.71 39.98 6.93
C PRO A 71 -15.02 40.79 6.87
N ASP A 72 -15.48 41.13 5.66
CA ASP A 72 -16.69 41.92 5.44
C ASP A 72 -17.99 41.09 5.38
N GLY A 73 -17.93 39.82 5.80
CA GLY A 73 -19.09 38.90 5.81
C GLY A 73 -19.42 38.28 4.44
N GLY A 74 -18.55 38.46 3.45
CA GLY A 74 -18.65 37.79 2.15
C GLY A 74 -18.02 36.39 2.16
N ALA A 75 -18.44 35.54 1.22
CA ALA A 75 -17.82 34.25 0.99
C ALA A 75 -17.34 34.16 -0.47
N VAL A 76 -16.05 33.91 -0.66
CA VAL A 76 -15.48 33.68 -1.99
C VAL A 76 -15.31 32.16 -2.18
N SER A 77 -15.94 31.64 -3.22
CA SER A 77 -15.84 30.24 -3.62
C SER A 77 -14.82 30.11 -4.75
N THR A 78 -13.73 29.38 -4.52
CA THR A 78 -12.70 29.11 -5.54
C THR A 78 -12.78 27.65 -5.95
N LEU A 79 -13.06 27.40 -7.23
CA LEU A 79 -13.02 26.07 -7.83
C LEU A 79 -11.56 25.69 -8.11
N HIS A 80 -11.03 24.70 -7.40
CA HIS A 80 -9.70 24.19 -7.65
C HIS A 80 -9.76 23.03 -8.67
N VAL A 81 -9.11 23.23 -9.81
CA VAL A 81 -8.92 22.20 -10.85
C VAL A 81 -7.42 21.94 -10.97
N PRO A 82 -6.92 20.71 -10.73
CA PRO A 82 -5.50 20.45 -10.73
C PRO A 82 -5.03 20.07 -12.13
N PHE A 83 -4.82 21.10 -12.95
CA PHE A 83 -3.81 21.12 -14.01
C PHE A 83 -3.68 22.59 -14.47
N GLY A 84 -2.65 23.27 -13.97
CA GLY A 84 -1.90 24.31 -14.68
C GLY A 84 -2.61 25.58 -15.20
N ALA A 85 -3.90 25.82 -14.92
CA ALA A 85 -4.57 27.04 -15.33
C ALA A 85 -5.29 27.68 -14.12
N MET A 86 -4.62 28.60 -13.43
CA MET A 86 -5.32 29.64 -12.70
C MET A 86 -6.03 30.50 -13.75
N VAL A 87 -7.33 30.29 -13.93
CA VAL A 87 -8.16 31.26 -14.64
C VAL A 87 -8.71 32.21 -13.58
N PRO A 88 -8.21 33.44 -13.44
CA PRO A 88 -8.91 34.44 -12.67
C PRO A 88 -10.22 34.71 -13.40
N VAL A 89 -11.34 34.21 -12.86
CA VAL A 89 -12.64 34.72 -13.28
C VAL A 89 -12.78 36.10 -12.63
N LEU A 90 -12.40 37.13 -13.39
CA LEU A 90 -12.76 38.50 -13.10
C LEU A 90 -14.28 38.58 -13.29
N ALA A 91 -15.03 38.66 -12.19
CA ALA A 91 -16.46 38.95 -12.28
C ALA A 91 -16.62 40.38 -12.82
N PRO A 92 -17.26 40.59 -13.99
CA PRO A 92 -17.65 41.94 -14.39
C PRO A 92 -18.71 42.45 -13.41
N GLY A 93 -18.66 43.76 -13.19
CA GLY A 93 -19.43 44.48 -12.18
C GLY A 93 -20.92 44.14 -12.16
N ALA A 94 -21.49 44.30 -10.97
CA ALA A 94 -22.91 44.23 -10.70
C ALA A 94 -23.70 45.22 -11.60
N ALA A 95 -24.09 44.76 -12.78
CA ALA A 95 -25.28 45.24 -13.44
C ALA A 95 -26.47 44.56 -12.74
N SER A 96 -27.34 45.38 -12.16
CA SER A 96 -28.58 45.02 -11.51
C SER A 96 -29.42 44.12 -12.43
N LEU A 97 -29.38 42.82 -12.19
CA LEU A 97 -30.33 41.88 -12.79
C LEU A 97 -31.72 42.18 -12.19
N PRO A 98 -32.80 42.15 -12.98
CA PRO A 98 -34.15 42.24 -12.45
C PRO A 98 -34.37 41.06 -11.49
N THR A 99 -34.82 41.39 -10.26
CA THR A 99 -35.15 40.44 -9.21
C THR A 99 -36.09 39.36 -9.73
N ALA A 100 -35.55 38.17 -9.99
CA ALA A 100 -36.37 36.98 -10.15
C ALA A 100 -37.13 36.74 -8.82
N PRO A 101 -38.44 36.43 -8.85
CA PRO A 101 -39.19 36.13 -7.64
C PRO A 101 -38.56 34.92 -6.94
N ALA A 102 -38.43 35.02 -5.62
CA ALA A 102 -37.89 33.96 -4.78
C ALA A 102 -38.57 32.61 -5.08
N PRO A 103 -37.82 31.50 -5.23
CA PRO A 103 -38.44 30.20 -5.37
C PRO A 103 -39.27 29.88 -4.12
N PRO A 104 -40.47 29.29 -4.26
CA PRO A 104 -41.33 29.00 -3.12
C PRO A 104 -40.63 28.08 -2.11
N PRO A 105 -40.84 28.29 -0.80
CA PRO A 105 -40.26 27.48 0.27
C PRO A 105 -40.91 26.09 0.31
N ALA A 106 -40.56 25.23 -0.64
CA ALA A 106 -41.08 23.86 -0.69
C ALA A 106 -40.18 22.90 -1.46
N MET A 107 -38.84 23.03 -1.38
CA MET A 107 -37.93 21.95 -1.79
C MET A 107 -36.68 21.95 -0.91
N ILE A 108 -36.84 21.61 0.38
CA ILE A 108 -35.76 20.94 1.10
C ILE A 108 -35.59 19.61 0.38
N ARG A 109 -34.69 19.59 -0.61
CA ARG A 109 -34.26 18.36 -1.27
C ARG A 109 -33.74 17.48 -0.14
N PRO A 110 -34.39 16.36 0.22
CA PRO A 110 -33.87 15.53 1.29
C PRO A 110 -32.44 15.18 0.89
N VAL A 111 -31.48 15.50 1.77
CA VAL A 111 -30.11 15.00 1.67
C VAL A 111 -30.27 13.53 1.34
N SER A 112 -29.84 13.16 0.14
CA SER A 112 -30.01 11.79 -0.34
C SER A 112 -29.19 10.95 0.60
N VAL A 113 -29.84 10.38 1.62
CA VAL A 113 -29.26 9.40 2.51
C VAL A 113 -28.81 8.31 1.57
N GLU A 114 -27.50 8.26 1.33
CA GLU A 114 -26.90 7.38 0.35
C GLU A 114 -27.23 5.97 0.83
N ARG A 115 -28.30 5.40 0.25
CA ARG A 115 -28.82 4.09 0.63
C ARG A 115 -27.63 3.16 0.58
N ARG A 116 -27.21 2.64 1.74
CA ARG A 116 -26.15 1.64 1.86
C ARG A 116 -26.45 0.57 0.81
N ARG A 117 -25.71 0.59 -0.30
CA ARG A 117 -25.95 -0.33 -1.42
C ARG A 117 -25.73 -1.73 -0.88
N VAL A 118 -26.80 -2.50 -0.77
CA VAL A 118 -26.68 -3.91 -0.39
C VAL A 118 -26.06 -4.63 -1.57
N VAL A 119 -24.82 -5.08 -1.42
CA VAL A 119 -24.13 -5.90 -2.43
C VAL A 119 -24.82 -7.25 -2.48
N LYS A 120 -25.20 -7.70 -3.67
CA LYS A 120 -25.84 -9.01 -3.84
C LYS A 120 -24.85 -10.10 -3.50
N LYS A 121 -25.32 -11.21 -2.91
CA LYS A 121 -24.47 -12.37 -2.61
C LYS A 121 -23.65 -12.82 -3.84
N ALA A 122 -24.28 -12.91 -5.01
CA ALA A 122 -23.60 -13.29 -6.25
C ALA A 122 -22.46 -12.32 -6.64
N ASP A 123 -22.62 -11.01 -6.40
CA ASP A 123 -21.58 -10.01 -6.70
C ASP A 123 -20.42 -10.13 -5.72
N ARG A 124 -20.71 -10.39 -4.44
CA ARG A 124 -19.69 -10.68 -3.41
C ARG A 124 -18.91 -11.93 -3.75
N ASP A 125 -19.59 -13.04 -4.03
CA ASP A 125 -18.95 -14.32 -4.35
C ASP A 125 -18.09 -14.19 -5.63
N ARG A 126 -18.56 -13.41 -6.62
CA ARG A 126 -17.78 -13.08 -7.82
C ARG A 126 -16.56 -12.21 -7.52
N ALA A 127 -16.67 -11.24 -6.61
CA ALA A 127 -15.54 -10.42 -6.18
C ALA A 127 -14.45 -11.25 -5.47
N GLU A 128 -14.85 -12.20 -4.62
CA GLU A 128 -13.93 -13.13 -3.96
C GLU A 128 -13.20 -14.03 -4.98
N LEU A 129 -13.92 -14.53 -5.98
CA LEU A 129 -13.33 -15.31 -7.07
C LEU A 129 -12.33 -14.49 -7.89
N LEU A 130 -12.67 -13.25 -8.25
CA LEU A 130 -11.78 -12.34 -8.96
C LEU A 130 -10.52 -12.03 -8.14
N THR A 131 -10.66 -11.83 -6.82
CA THR A 131 -9.53 -11.64 -5.92
C THR A 131 -8.62 -12.87 -5.94
N THR A 132 -9.19 -14.08 -5.85
CA THR A 132 -8.42 -15.33 -5.90
C THR A 132 -7.69 -15.52 -7.24
N PHE A 133 -8.31 -15.13 -8.36
CA PHE A 133 -7.63 -15.13 -9.66
C PHE A 133 -6.49 -14.10 -9.71
N GLY A 134 -6.71 -12.92 -9.14
CA GLY A 134 -5.66 -11.90 -8.97
C GLY A 134 -4.48 -12.44 -8.16
N ASP A 135 -4.74 -13.14 -7.05
CA ASP A 135 -3.70 -13.72 -6.19
C ASP A 135 -2.81 -14.71 -6.97
N ARG A 136 -3.42 -15.52 -7.86
CA ARG A 136 -2.67 -16.43 -8.74
C ARG A 136 -1.82 -15.67 -9.76
N MET A 137 -2.36 -14.62 -10.37
CA MET A 137 -1.65 -13.78 -11.35
C MET A 137 -0.49 -13.01 -10.68
N PHE A 138 -0.69 -12.55 -9.45
CA PHE A 138 0.33 -11.90 -8.65
C PHE A 138 1.50 -12.85 -8.38
N ARG A 139 1.22 -14.08 -7.94
CA ARG A 139 2.26 -15.09 -7.65
C ARG A 139 3.14 -15.42 -8.85
N ILE A 140 2.58 -15.44 -10.06
CA ILE A 140 3.36 -15.70 -11.28
C ILE A 140 4.03 -14.45 -11.85
N GLY A 141 4.02 -13.33 -11.13
CA GLY A 141 4.63 -12.06 -11.54
C GLY A 141 3.83 -11.25 -12.55
N ASN A 142 2.60 -11.68 -12.91
CA ASN A 142 1.74 -10.94 -13.83
C ASN A 142 0.97 -9.84 -13.10
N HIS A 143 1.70 -8.83 -12.66
CA HIS A 143 1.18 -7.73 -11.83
C HIS A 143 0.09 -6.90 -12.55
N GLY A 144 0.19 -6.72 -13.87
CA GLY A 144 -0.82 -5.99 -14.65
C GLY A 144 -2.17 -6.69 -14.66
N ARG A 145 -2.20 -8.00 -14.98
CA ARG A 145 -3.45 -8.77 -14.92
C ARG A 145 -3.96 -8.93 -13.50
N ALA A 146 -3.08 -9.02 -12.49
CA ALA A 146 -3.50 -9.06 -11.10
C ALA A 146 -4.26 -7.79 -10.70
N GLU A 147 -3.72 -6.62 -11.05
CA GLU A 147 -4.34 -5.31 -10.82
C GLU A 147 -5.76 -5.25 -11.41
N ASP A 148 -5.92 -5.60 -12.70
CA ASP A 148 -7.22 -5.60 -13.36
C ASP A 148 -8.28 -6.43 -12.61
N ARG A 149 -7.88 -7.58 -12.08
CA ARG A 149 -8.80 -8.46 -11.33
C ARG A 149 -9.16 -7.91 -9.97
N TYR A 150 -8.19 -7.35 -9.25
CA TYR A 150 -8.47 -6.73 -7.96
C TYR A 150 -9.34 -5.47 -8.11
N GLU A 151 -9.12 -4.65 -9.14
CA GLU A 151 -9.98 -3.50 -9.42
C GLU A 151 -11.42 -3.93 -9.73
N GLN A 152 -11.61 -4.96 -10.55
CA GLN A 152 -12.94 -5.51 -10.84
C GLN A 152 -13.59 -6.05 -9.57
N ALA A 153 -12.83 -6.74 -8.71
CA ALA A 153 -13.33 -7.21 -7.41
C ALA A 153 -13.76 -6.05 -6.50
N ALA A 154 -12.94 -5.00 -6.38
CA ALA A 154 -13.27 -3.81 -5.59
C ALA A 154 -14.51 -3.07 -6.11
N LYS A 155 -14.72 -3.06 -7.43
CA LYS A 155 -15.93 -2.48 -8.06
C LYS A 155 -17.19 -3.30 -7.76
N LEU A 156 -17.09 -4.63 -7.77
CA LEU A 156 -18.23 -5.52 -7.48
C LEU A 156 -18.60 -5.52 -5.99
N ASN A 157 -17.59 -5.46 -5.10
CA ASN A 157 -17.80 -5.37 -3.66
C ASN A 157 -17.02 -4.20 -3.05
N PRO A 158 -17.60 -2.98 -3.04
CA PRO A 158 -16.96 -1.81 -2.46
C PRO A 158 -16.73 -1.88 -0.95
N PHE A 159 -17.37 -2.81 -0.23
CA PHE A 159 -17.25 -2.96 1.22
C PHE A 159 -16.29 -4.08 1.64
N SER A 160 -15.49 -4.62 0.71
CA SER A 160 -14.44 -5.58 1.07
C SER A 160 -13.07 -4.90 1.12
N ALA A 161 -12.32 -5.18 2.19
CA ALA A 161 -10.93 -4.77 2.33
C ALA A 161 -10.00 -5.61 1.44
N ALA A 162 -10.33 -6.88 1.22
CA ALA A 162 -9.46 -7.84 0.54
C ALA A 162 -8.91 -7.33 -0.82
N PRO A 163 -9.72 -6.89 -1.80
CA PRO A 163 -9.16 -6.43 -3.06
C PRO A 163 -8.30 -5.16 -2.93
N ARG A 164 -8.62 -4.28 -1.97
CA ARG A 164 -7.87 -3.04 -1.74
C ARG A 164 -6.50 -3.30 -1.12
N MET A 165 -6.43 -4.16 -0.10
CA MET A 165 -5.15 -4.55 0.46
C MET A 165 -4.30 -5.30 -0.60
N ARG A 166 -4.89 -6.04 -1.54
CA ARG A 166 -4.13 -6.67 -2.65
C ARG A 166 -3.57 -5.63 -3.61
N LEU A 167 -4.33 -4.59 -3.91
CA LEU A 167 -3.82 -3.43 -4.67
C LEU A 167 -2.70 -2.72 -3.88
N ALA A 168 -2.78 -2.63 -2.55
CA ALA A 168 -1.70 -2.07 -1.73
C ALA A 168 -0.41 -2.90 -1.85
N GLN A 169 -0.52 -4.23 -1.95
CA GLN A 169 0.63 -5.11 -2.21
C GLN A 169 1.22 -4.88 -3.61
N LEU A 170 0.39 -4.67 -4.63
CA LEU A 170 0.89 -4.27 -5.95
C LEU A 170 1.58 -2.91 -5.95
N ALA A 171 1.05 -1.95 -5.20
CA ALA A 171 1.67 -0.64 -5.02
C ALA A 171 3.03 -0.76 -4.30
N LEU A 172 3.16 -1.62 -3.29
CA LEU A 172 4.44 -1.97 -2.65
C LEU A 172 5.44 -2.54 -3.66
N VAL A 173 5.01 -3.52 -4.47
CA VAL A 173 5.86 -4.15 -5.50
C VAL A 173 6.38 -3.12 -6.52
N ARG A 174 5.57 -2.09 -6.79
CA ARG A 174 5.89 -0.97 -7.69
C ARG A 174 6.56 0.21 -6.99
N GLU A 175 6.91 0.07 -5.71
CA GLU A 175 7.60 1.09 -4.91
C GLU A 175 6.79 2.41 -4.79
N ARG A 176 5.46 2.31 -4.85
CA ARG A 176 4.51 3.43 -4.72
C ARG A 176 3.91 3.46 -3.32
N TYR A 177 4.71 3.88 -2.34
CA TYR A 177 4.36 3.74 -0.92
C TYR A 177 3.19 4.64 -0.49
N ALA A 178 3.09 5.87 -1.00
CA ALA A 178 1.93 6.74 -0.74
C ALA A 178 0.62 6.09 -1.20
N LEU A 179 0.59 5.53 -2.42
CA LEU A 179 -0.58 4.82 -2.94
C LEU A 179 -0.89 3.56 -2.11
N ALA A 180 0.13 2.83 -1.68
CA ALA A 180 -0.07 1.66 -0.81
C ALA A 180 -0.70 2.06 0.53
N ALA A 181 -0.28 3.17 1.13
CA ALA A 181 -0.86 3.71 2.36
C ALA A 181 -2.32 4.10 2.17
N ASP A 182 -2.65 4.80 1.07
CA ASP A 182 -4.04 5.17 0.76
C ASP A 182 -4.94 3.95 0.58
N LEU A 183 -4.47 2.92 -0.13
CA LEU A 183 -5.22 1.69 -0.31
C LEU A 183 -5.45 0.92 0.99
N LEU A 184 -4.53 1.01 1.96
CA LEU A 184 -4.73 0.46 3.31
C LEU A 184 -5.80 1.24 4.08
N ARG A 185 -5.81 2.58 4.00
CA ARG A 185 -6.86 3.42 4.60
C ARG A 185 -8.22 3.15 3.98
N GLU A 186 -8.28 2.99 2.66
CA GLU A 186 -9.50 2.63 1.96
C GLU A 186 -9.97 1.22 2.35
N ALA A 187 -9.06 0.26 2.53
CA ALA A 187 -9.40 -1.07 3.00
C ALA A 187 -10.07 -1.02 4.38
N GLU A 188 -9.47 -0.27 5.33
CA GLU A 188 -10.05 -0.09 6.67
C GLU A 188 -11.38 0.65 6.63
N THR A 189 -11.52 1.65 5.76
CA THR A 189 -12.80 2.36 5.58
C THR A 189 -13.88 1.46 4.98
N ALA A 190 -13.50 0.55 4.07
CA ALA A 190 -14.42 -0.34 3.40
C ALA A 190 -14.94 -1.46 4.31
N GLU A 191 -14.05 -2.06 5.10
CA GLU A 191 -14.34 -3.19 5.98
C GLU A 191 -13.66 -3.00 7.35
N PRO A 192 -14.20 -2.18 8.25
CA PRO A 192 -13.57 -1.92 9.54
C PRO A 192 -13.29 -3.21 10.32
N GLY A 193 -12.08 -3.32 10.88
CA GLY A 193 -11.64 -4.50 11.65
C GLY A 193 -11.10 -5.67 10.81
N TRP A 194 -11.00 -5.55 9.48
CA TRP A 194 -10.41 -6.58 8.61
C TRP A 194 -8.98 -6.96 9.02
N ILE A 195 -8.22 -6.02 9.58
CA ILE A 195 -6.82 -6.20 9.99
C ILE A 195 -6.68 -7.32 11.02
N ALA A 196 -7.61 -7.41 11.97
CA ALA A 196 -7.55 -8.42 13.04
C ALA A 196 -7.68 -9.84 12.48
N ALA A 197 -8.51 -10.02 11.44
CA ALA A 197 -8.78 -11.29 10.77
C ALA A 197 -7.89 -11.53 9.53
N ALA A 198 -6.94 -10.63 9.24
CA ALA A 198 -6.14 -10.70 8.04
C ALA A 198 -5.29 -11.98 8.00
N LYS A 199 -5.25 -12.60 6.82
CA LYS A 199 -4.33 -13.71 6.52
C LYS A 199 -2.91 -13.17 6.38
N ASP A 200 -1.95 -14.07 6.57
CA ASP A 200 -0.54 -13.72 6.38
C ASP A 200 -0.29 -13.24 4.94
N VAL A 201 0.20 -12.02 4.81
CA VAL A 201 0.48 -11.40 3.52
C VAL A 201 1.61 -12.08 2.76
N GLN A 202 2.53 -12.77 3.45
CA GLN A 202 3.62 -13.51 2.81
C GLN A 202 3.08 -14.65 1.95
N SER A 203 1.93 -15.24 2.31
CA SER A 203 1.27 -16.29 1.52
C SER A 203 0.80 -15.82 0.14
N LEU A 204 0.79 -14.51 -0.11
CA LEU A 204 0.50 -13.94 -1.42
C LEU A 204 1.70 -14.04 -2.37
N TYR A 205 2.91 -14.16 -1.86
CA TYR A 205 4.14 -14.22 -2.65
C TYR A 205 4.48 -15.68 -2.99
N ALA A 206 5.06 -15.90 -4.18
CA ALA A 206 5.48 -17.24 -4.57
C ALA A 206 6.66 -17.72 -3.72
N GLU A 207 7.65 -16.85 -3.55
CA GLU A 207 8.84 -17.11 -2.75
C GLU A 207 8.92 -16.14 -1.56
N PRO A 208 9.24 -16.61 -0.35
CA PRO A 208 9.47 -15.72 0.81
C PRO A 208 10.55 -14.66 0.55
N ALA A 209 11.53 -14.97 -0.31
CA ALA A 209 12.59 -14.07 -0.70
C ALA A 209 12.09 -12.86 -1.50
N ASP A 210 11.03 -13.00 -2.31
CA ASP A 210 10.45 -11.87 -3.05
C ASP A 210 9.82 -10.86 -2.11
N PHE A 211 9.04 -11.33 -1.12
CA PHE A 211 8.49 -10.46 -0.09
C PHE A 211 9.60 -9.72 0.66
N ALA A 212 10.64 -10.44 1.11
CA ALA A 212 11.78 -9.85 1.79
C ALA A 212 12.48 -8.78 0.95
N ARG A 213 12.63 -8.99 -0.36
CA ARG A 213 13.21 -8.01 -1.28
C ARG A 213 12.36 -6.73 -1.35
N HIS A 214 11.04 -6.83 -1.39
CA HIS A 214 10.16 -5.66 -1.42
C HIS A 214 10.17 -4.88 -0.10
N VAL A 215 10.23 -5.57 1.04
CA VAL A 215 10.40 -4.93 2.35
C VAL A 215 11.76 -4.23 2.44
N ALA A 216 12.84 -4.86 1.97
CA ALA A 216 14.18 -4.25 1.97
C ALA A 216 14.25 -2.98 1.12
N LYS A 217 13.55 -2.94 -0.03
CA LYS A 217 13.44 -1.74 -0.87
C LYS A 217 12.70 -0.60 -0.15
N LEU A 218 11.64 -0.94 0.58
CA LEU A 218 10.91 0.02 1.41
C LEU A 218 11.78 0.56 2.56
N GLU A 219 12.54 -0.29 3.24
CA GLU A 219 13.50 0.12 4.27
C GLU A 219 14.59 1.04 3.68
N ALA A 220 15.12 0.72 2.49
CA ALA A 220 16.10 1.55 1.80
C ALA A 220 15.52 2.91 1.36
N HIS A 221 14.24 2.98 1.01
CA HIS A 221 13.53 4.24 0.77
C HIS A 221 13.47 5.08 2.05
N LEU A 222 13.04 4.48 3.16
CA LEU A 222 12.96 5.15 4.46
C LEU A 222 14.32 5.59 5.02
N HIS A 223 15.42 4.96 4.60
CA HIS A 223 16.76 5.46 4.92
C HIS A 223 17.08 6.77 4.20
N LYS A 224 16.58 6.95 2.98
CA LYS A 224 16.76 8.16 2.18
C LYS A 224 15.76 9.25 2.54
N ASP A 225 14.52 8.86 2.84
CA ASP A 225 13.45 9.74 3.30
C ASP A 225 12.84 9.24 4.62
N PRO A 226 13.48 9.55 5.76
CA PRO A 226 12.99 9.13 7.07
C PRO A 226 11.68 9.81 7.49
N LEU A 227 11.26 10.86 6.79
CA LEU A 227 10.06 11.64 7.11
C LEU A 227 8.81 11.16 6.36
N ASP A 228 8.95 10.23 5.42
CA ASP A 228 7.84 9.61 4.70
C ASP A 228 7.00 8.72 5.62
N ARG A 229 5.98 9.34 6.22
CA ARG A 229 5.05 8.67 7.14
C ARG A 229 4.20 7.61 6.44
N ASP A 230 3.90 7.77 5.16
CA ASP A 230 3.13 6.78 4.40
C ASP A 230 3.97 5.51 4.19
N ALA A 231 5.24 5.66 3.83
CA ALA A 231 6.17 4.55 3.76
C ALA A 231 6.36 3.85 5.13
N TRP A 232 6.45 4.61 6.22
CA TRP A 232 6.49 4.02 7.57
C TRP A 232 5.20 3.25 7.90
N LEU A 233 4.02 3.77 7.55
CA LEU A 233 2.74 3.08 7.74
C LEU A 233 2.72 1.77 6.95
N VAL A 234 3.17 1.80 5.70
CA VAL A 234 3.26 0.60 4.85
C VAL A 234 4.23 -0.40 5.44
N LEU A 235 5.39 0.02 5.98
CA LEU A 235 6.37 -0.87 6.59
C LEU A 235 5.79 -1.56 7.83
N GLY A 236 5.17 -0.78 8.72
CA GLY A 236 4.48 -1.31 9.89
C GLY A 236 3.39 -2.31 9.50
N ALA A 237 2.59 -1.98 8.49
CA ALA A 237 1.55 -2.86 7.95
C ALA A 237 2.15 -4.16 7.40
N GLN A 238 3.25 -4.12 6.64
CA GLN A 238 3.91 -5.34 6.14
C GLN A 238 4.40 -6.22 7.28
N TRP A 239 5.01 -5.65 8.32
CA TRP A 239 5.47 -6.41 9.47
C TRP A 239 4.30 -7.01 10.26
N TYR A 240 3.24 -6.25 10.50
CA TYR A 240 2.05 -6.74 11.22
C TYR A 240 1.39 -7.89 10.45
N LEU A 241 1.09 -7.67 9.16
CA LEU A 241 0.41 -8.64 8.32
C LEU A 241 1.27 -9.87 7.99
N SER A 242 2.57 -9.83 8.25
CA SER A 242 3.49 -10.97 8.17
C SER A 242 3.81 -11.61 9.52
N ARG A 243 2.95 -11.39 10.54
CA ARG A 243 3.07 -11.93 11.90
C ARG A 243 4.32 -11.47 12.67
N ARG A 244 4.95 -10.38 12.24
CA ARG A 244 6.09 -9.72 12.93
C ARG A 244 5.59 -8.54 13.75
N GLU A 245 4.64 -8.82 14.63
CA GLU A 245 3.82 -7.81 15.30
C GLU A 245 4.62 -6.93 16.26
N ALA A 246 5.58 -7.50 16.99
CA ALA A 246 6.44 -6.74 17.90
C ALA A 246 7.19 -5.60 17.15
N ARG A 247 7.74 -5.91 15.98
CA ARG A 247 8.42 -4.91 15.16
C ARG A 247 7.44 -3.86 14.62
N ALA A 248 6.24 -4.29 14.23
CA ALA A 248 5.20 -3.38 13.74
C ALA A 248 4.73 -2.41 14.82
N ALA A 249 4.55 -2.89 16.05
CA ALA A 249 4.13 -2.07 17.18
C ALA A 249 5.12 -0.93 17.49
N ASP A 250 6.43 -1.19 17.39
CA ASP A 250 7.45 -0.14 17.52
C ASP A 250 7.29 0.95 16.44
N VAL A 251 7.02 0.56 15.20
CA VAL A 251 6.82 1.52 14.08
C VAL A 251 5.53 2.32 14.29
N PHE A 252 4.43 1.67 14.63
CA PHE A 252 3.16 2.35 14.83
C PHE A 252 3.20 3.32 16.01
N ARG A 253 3.86 2.96 17.12
CA ARG A 253 4.09 3.87 18.25
C ARG A 253 4.89 5.11 17.87
N ARG A 254 5.84 5.01 16.94
CA ARG A 254 6.59 6.18 16.42
C ARG A 254 5.72 7.06 15.52
N LEU A 255 4.75 6.47 14.83
CA LEU A 255 3.81 7.21 13.99
C LEU A 255 2.68 7.85 14.80
N ASP A 256 2.34 7.31 15.97
CA ASP A 256 1.30 7.86 16.82
C ASP A 256 1.69 9.27 17.32
N ASP A 257 1.00 10.28 16.80
CA ASP A 257 1.22 11.69 17.12
C ASP A 257 -0.13 12.36 17.40
N PRO A 258 -0.46 12.66 18.67
CA PRO A 258 -1.77 13.18 19.05
C PRO A 258 -2.03 14.60 18.51
N ARG A 259 -1.00 15.29 17.99
CA ARG A 259 -1.14 16.63 17.40
C ARG A 259 -1.59 16.59 15.94
N ARG A 260 -1.58 15.40 15.31
CA ARG A 260 -1.95 15.23 13.90
C ARG A 260 -3.37 14.71 13.77
N LYS A 261 -3.91 14.86 12.56
CA LYS A 261 -5.18 14.24 12.19
C LYS A 261 -5.08 12.72 12.40
N PRO A 262 -6.07 12.09 13.06
CA PRO A 262 -6.07 10.64 13.24
C PRO A 262 -6.08 9.94 11.87
N ASP A 263 -5.20 8.96 11.72
CA ASP A 263 -5.14 8.07 10.57
C ASP A 263 -5.91 6.78 10.89
N VAL A 264 -6.95 6.49 10.11
CA VAL A 264 -7.86 5.36 10.35
C VAL A 264 -7.16 4.02 10.27
N ALA A 265 -6.20 3.87 9.34
CA ALA A 265 -5.46 2.62 9.21
C ALA A 265 -4.49 2.46 10.36
N LEU A 266 -3.76 3.53 10.72
CA LEU A 266 -2.83 3.49 11.85
C LEU A 266 -3.55 3.14 13.17
N ALA A 267 -4.70 3.77 13.43
CA ALA A 267 -5.50 3.48 14.62
C ALA A 267 -5.95 2.00 14.65
N ALA A 268 -6.46 1.49 13.54
CA ALA A 268 -6.88 0.10 13.43
C ALA A 268 -5.70 -0.90 13.59
N PHE A 269 -4.51 -0.58 13.08
CA PHE A 269 -3.31 -1.37 13.31
C PHE A 269 -2.85 -1.35 14.77
N LEU A 270 -2.89 -0.19 15.44
CA LEU A 270 -2.57 -0.07 16.86
C LEU A 270 -3.53 -0.89 17.72
N ASP A 271 -4.83 -0.79 17.45
CA ASP A 271 -5.84 -1.56 18.17
C ASP A 271 -5.69 -3.07 17.92
N ALA A 272 -5.45 -3.47 16.67
CA ALA A 272 -5.22 -4.87 16.33
C ALA A 272 -3.90 -5.43 16.92
N ALA A 273 -2.89 -4.58 17.13
CA ALA A 273 -1.66 -4.97 17.82
C ALA A 273 -1.88 -5.17 19.33
N ARG A 274 -2.64 -4.28 19.98
CA ARG A 274 -3.01 -4.40 21.41
C ARG A 274 -3.81 -5.68 21.69
N LEU A 275 -4.70 -6.07 20.78
CA LEU A 275 -5.50 -7.30 20.92
C LEU A 275 -4.67 -8.59 20.85
N ARG A 276 -3.42 -8.52 20.36
CA ARG A 276 -2.55 -9.68 20.18
C ARG A 276 -1.35 -9.73 21.10
N GLU A 277 -0.97 -8.59 21.69
CA GLU A 277 -0.08 -8.62 22.85
C GLU A 277 -0.77 -9.46 23.93
N PRO A 278 -0.17 -10.59 24.38
CA PRO A 278 -0.66 -11.23 25.58
C PRO A 278 -0.59 -10.17 26.69
N GLU A 279 -1.64 -10.05 27.50
CA GLU A 279 -1.61 -9.18 28.68
C GLU A 279 -0.23 -9.30 29.35
N PRO A 280 0.39 -8.18 29.77
CA PRO A 280 1.62 -8.24 30.53
C PRO A 280 1.33 -9.18 31.69
N LYS A 281 1.94 -10.37 31.65
CA LYS A 281 1.72 -11.45 32.60
C LYS A 281 1.78 -10.79 33.97
N ALA A 282 0.65 -10.73 34.67
CA ALA A 282 0.58 -10.14 35.99
C ALA A 282 1.82 -10.65 36.75
N PRO A 283 2.58 -9.77 37.44
CA PRO A 283 3.72 -10.22 38.22
C PRO A 283 3.23 -11.41 39.04
N PRO A 284 3.96 -12.55 39.04
CA PRO A 284 3.45 -13.79 39.60
C PRO A 284 2.83 -13.49 40.96
N GLU A 285 1.52 -13.63 41.04
CA GLU A 285 0.75 -13.47 42.26
C GLU A 285 1.16 -14.66 43.13
N GLY A 286 2.26 -14.47 43.87
CA GLY A 286 3.10 -15.57 44.32
C GLY A 286 4.61 -15.35 44.19
N ALA A 287 5.11 -14.12 44.09
CA ALA A 287 6.37 -13.79 44.75
C ALA A 287 6.17 -14.04 46.25
N ALA A 288 6.25 -15.31 46.63
CA ALA A 288 6.22 -15.80 47.97
C ALA A 288 7.12 -14.90 48.80
N ARG A 289 6.56 -14.35 49.88
CA ARG A 289 7.38 -13.95 51.02
C ARG A 289 8.35 -15.09 51.26
N ASP A 290 9.63 -14.79 51.19
CA ASP A 290 10.68 -15.75 51.50
C ASP A 290 10.38 -16.34 52.89
N PRO A 291 10.08 -17.64 53.02
CA PRO A 291 9.77 -18.25 54.31
C PRO A 291 10.95 -18.20 55.29
N PHE A 292 12.12 -17.75 54.85
CA PHE A 292 13.30 -17.50 55.67
C PHE A 292 13.52 -16.04 56.03
N GLN A 293 12.62 -15.12 55.65
CA GLN A 293 12.71 -13.74 56.10
C GLN A 293 12.26 -13.67 57.57
N PRO A 294 13.18 -13.46 58.54
CA PRO A 294 12.81 -13.45 59.95
C PRO A 294 11.83 -12.30 60.21
N PRO A 295 10.84 -12.48 61.09
CA PRO A 295 9.90 -11.41 61.42
C PRO A 295 10.70 -10.20 61.90
N ALA A 296 10.47 -9.05 61.24
CA ALA A 296 11.00 -7.77 61.68
C ALA A 296 10.59 -7.60 63.15
N ALA A 297 11.58 -7.45 64.02
CA ALA A 297 11.40 -7.33 65.46
C ALA A 297 10.39 -6.21 65.74
N GLU A 298 9.25 -6.64 66.25
CA GLU A 298 8.17 -5.80 66.74
C GLU A 298 8.70 -4.97 67.91
N ASP A 299 8.48 -3.66 67.83
CA ASP A 299 8.86 -2.65 68.82
C ASP A 299 8.50 -3.09 70.24
N ALA A 300 9.52 -3.38 71.05
CA ALA A 300 9.36 -3.43 72.49
C ALA A 300 9.22 -1.99 73.03
N PRO A 301 8.21 -1.70 73.88
CA PRO A 301 8.06 -0.38 74.48
C PRO A 301 9.21 -0.12 75.46
N ARG A 302 9.93 0.99 75.27
CA ARG A 302 10.94 1.46 76.23
C ARG A 302 10.24 2.10 77.44
N PRO A 303 10.70 1.86 78.68
CA PRO A 303 10.32 2.63 79.86
C PRO A 303 10.89 4.05 79.85
#